data_AF-A0A8S9V0M6-F1
#
_entry.id   AF-A0A8S9V0M6-F1
#
_cell.length_a   1.000
_cell.length_b   1.000
_cell.length_c   1.000
_cell.angle_alpha   90.00
_cell.angle_beta   90.00
_cell.angle_gamma   90.00
#
_symmetry.space_group_name_H-M   'P 1'
#
loop_
_entity.id
_entity.type
_entity.pdbx_description
1 polymer ?
#
loop_
_entity_poly.entity_id
_entity_poly.type
_entity_poly.pdbx_seq_one_letter_code
_entity_poly.pdbx_strand_id
1 'polypeptide(L)'
;MATTNMRSSTPTGYWGPPTSTIDWCELNYEHSFYIAEFWNTISNSLFVLLGLYGLYRSIKMGFEPRFHLQFIGVMVTGFGSAMLHGRLCMHYAEVKDVKARAVARSYVTSSLIGFAFWLMDYHYCHIVRELPINPQGHAWWHMFMGISTYHGPIFMQYVRMEQLKKKVRIHDTCIGIQTIVVENIGPDSPKKPKH
;
A
#
# COMPACT_ATOMS: atom_id res chain seq x y z
N MET A 1 39.35 30.13 -10.28
CA MET A 1 38.81 28.94 -9.59
C MET A 1 37.31 28.91 -9.80
N ALA A 2 36.85 28.10 -10.76
CA ALA A 2 35.42 27.90 -10.97
C ALA A 2 34.93 26.86 -9.96
N THR A 3 34.05 27.27 -9.05
CA THR A 3 33.31 26.36 -8.17
C THR A 3 32.30 25.60 -9.03
N THR A 4 32.63 24.36 -9.36
CA THR A 4 31.71 23.44 -10.03
C THR A 4 30.53 23.19 -9.10
N ASN A 5 29.38 23.74 -9.44
CA ASN A 5 28.10 23.45 -8.81
C ASN A 5 27.76 21.98 -9.13
N MET A 6 28.29 21.03 -8.35
CA MET A 6 27.82 19.64 -8.34
C MET A 6 26.41 19.63 -7.76
N ARG A 7 25.41 19.89 -8.61
CA ARG A 7 24.06 19.39 -8.35
C ARG A 7 24.20 17.87 -8.45
N SER A 8 24.33 17.19 -7.31
CA SER A 8 24.24 15.74 -7.27
C SER A 8 22.86 15.37 -7.81
N SER A 9 22.82 14.92 -9.07
CA SER A 9 21.65 14.24 -9.59
C SER A 9 21.58 12.92 -8.81
N THR A 10 20.72 12.86 -7.78
CA THR A 10 20.43 11.62 -7.09
C THR A 10 20.07 10.58 -8.16
N PRO A 11 20.72 9.40 -8.17
CA PRO A 11 20.42 8.36 -9.14
C PRO A 11 18.91 8.08 -9.15
N THR A 12 18.29 8.18 -10.32
CA THR A 12 16.84 7.98 -10.45
C THR A 12 16.60 6.51 -10.76
N GLY A 13 16.14 5.75 -9.76
CA GLY A 13 15.83 4.34 -9.92
C GLY A 13 14.40 4.09 -10.41
N TYR A 14 13.95 2.83 -10.32
CA TYR A 14 12.67 2.37 -10.87
C TYR A 14 11.45 3.19 -10.38
N TRP A 15 11.45 3.60 -9.10
CA TRP A 15 10.34 4.32 -8.47
C TRP A 15 10.30 5.83 -8.80
N GLY A 16 11.28 6.33 -9.56
CA GLY A 16 11.42 7.76 -9.86
C GLY A 16 12.23 8.51 -8.82
N PRO A 17 12.21 9.86 -8.85
CA PRO A 17 12.96 10.66 -7.90
C PRO A 17 12.41 10.47 -6.47
N PRO A 18 13.26 10.47 -5.44
CA PRO A 18 12.83 10.37 -4.05
C PRO A 18 11.80 11.45 -3.69
N THR A 19 10.72 11.06 -3.01
CA THR A 19 9.66 11.99 -2.56
C THR A 19 9.50 11.99 -1.04
N SER A 20 10.33 11.27 -0.29
CA SER A 20 10.35 11.34 1.16
C SER A 20 10.87 12.71 1.62
N THR A 21 10.39 13.18 2.77
CA THR A 21 10.91 14.40 3.41
C THR A 21 12.29 14.21 4.02
N ILE A 22 12.68 12.95 4.29
CA ILE A 22 13.95 12.56 4.89
C ILE A 22 14.61 11.52 3.96
N ASP A 23 15.90 11.73 3.71
CA ASP A 23 16.80 10.83 2.98
C ASP A 23 17.95 10.51 3.95
N TRP A 24 18.28 9.24 4.17
CA TRP A 24 19.31 8.87 5.14
C TRP A 24 20.69 8.87 4.50
N CYS A 25 21.70 8.44 5.25
CA CYS A 25 23.10 8.47 4.80
C CYS A 25 23.41 7.46 3.69
N GLU A 26 22.59 6.41 3.53
CA GLU A 26 22.83 5.36 2.53
C GLU A 26 22.59 5.91 1.11
N LEU A 27 23.47 5.55 0.16
CA LEU A 27 23.35 6.02 -1.21
C LEU A 27 22.17 5.36 -1.94
N ASN A 28 21.31 6.21 -2.49
CA ASN A 28 20.14 5.79 -3.24
C ASN A 28 20.49 5.01 -4.53
N TYR A 29 19.90 3.82 -4.68
CA TYR A 29 20.02 2.90 -5.81
C TYR A 29 21.45 2.45 -6.13
N GLU A 30 22.36 2.46 -5.15
CA GLU A 30 23.76 2.03 -5.33
C GLU A 30 23.87 0.53 -5.64
N HIS A 31 23.13 -0.30 -4.90
CA HIS A 31 23.22 -1.76 -5.00
C HIS A 31 22.10 -2.40 -5.84
N SER A 32 21.01 -1.68 -6.11
CA SER A 32 19.87 -2.20 -6.88
C SER A 32 19.12 -1.07 -7.57
N PHE A 33 18.67 -1.31 -8.80
CA PHE A 33 17.79 -0.38 -9.52
C PHE A 33 16.36 -0.32 -8.95
N TYR A 34 15.96 -1.33 -8.16
CA TYR A 34 14.60 -1.47 -7.62
C TYR A 34 14.45 -1.05 -6.16
N ILE A 35 15.55 -0.99 -5.41
CA ILE A 35 15.58 -0.69 -3.98
C ILE A 35 16.43 0.57 -3.80
N ALA A 36 15.84 1.62 -3.24
CA ALA A 36 16.53 2.90 -3.03
C ALA A 36 17.66 2.76 -2.00
N GLU A 37 17.34 2.44 -0.74
CA GLU A 37 18.36 2.19 0.29
C GLU A 37 18.42 0.69 0.61
N PHE A 38 19.40 -0.01 0.05
CA PHE A 38 19.47 -1.48 0.02
C PHE A 38 19.65 -2.10 1.41
N TRP A 39 20.64 -1.63 2.17
CA TRP A 39 20.97 -2.13 3.51
C TRP A 39 19.92 -1.72 4.53
N ASN A 40 19.42 -0.48 4.47
CA ASN A 40 18.29 -0.04 5.28
C ASN A 40 17.03 -0.87 4.98
N THR A 41 16.80 -1.29 3.73
CA THR A 41 15.67 -2.18 3.39
C THR A 41 15.86 -3.59 3.93
N ILE A 42 17.01 -4.22 3.68
CA ILE A 42 17.23 -5.64 4.03
C ILE A 42 17.36 -5.86 5.53
N SER A 43 17.96 -4.92 6.26
CA SER A 43 18.10 -5.02 7.72
C SER A 43 16.75 -5.14 8.44
N ASN A 44 15.66 -4.63 7.85
CA ASN A 44 14.30 -4.79 8.38
C ASN A 44 13.79 -6.25 8.37
N SER A 45 14.43 -7.15 7.62
CA SER A 45 14.11 -8.59 7.69
C SER A 45 14.26 -9.16 9.10
N LEU A 46 15.14 -8.60 9.93
CA LEU A 46 15.35 -9.03 11.31
C LEU A 46 14.11 -8.79 12.18
N PHE A 47 13.41 -7.67 12.00
CA PHE A 47 12.15 -7.39 12.69
C PHE A 47 11.10 -8.44 12.36
N VAL A 48 11.01 -8.83 11.08
CA VAL A 48 10.04 -9.83 10.61
C VAL A 48 10.38 -11.21 11.18
N LEU A 49 11.64 -11.65 11.08
CA LEU A 49 12.08 -12.96 11.56
C LEU A 49 11.93 -13.11 13.08
N LEU A 50 12.35 -12.10 13.85
CA LEU A 50 12.21 -12.11 15.31
C LEU A 50 10.75 -12.00 15.75
N GLY A 51 9.95 -11.20 15.04
CA GLY A 51 8.51 -11.11 15.28
C GLY A 51 7.79 -12.44 15.05
N LEU A 52 8.10 -13.14 13.94
CA LEU A 52 7.56 -14.47 13.65
C LEU A 52 7.96 -15.50 14.71
N TYR A 53 9.24 -15.52 15.08
CA TYR A 53 9.72 -16.43 16.13
C TYR A 53 9.06 -16.16 17.49
N GLY A 54 8.96 -14.88 17.88
CA GLY A 54 8.30 -14.46 19.10
C GLY A 54 6.81 -14.82 19.14
N LEU A 55 6.10 -14.59 18.02
CA LEU A 55 4.70 -14.96 17.87
C LEU A 55 4.50 -16.48 17.98
N TYR A 56 5.29 -17.27 17.25
CA TYR A 56 5.27 -18.74 17.31
C TYR A 56 5.46 -19.24 18.74
N ARG A 57 6.48 -18.72 19.43
CA ARG A 57 6.79 -19.08 20.82
C ARG A 57 5.66 -18.67 21.77
N SER A 58 5.12 -17.46 21.61
CA SER A 58 4.04 -16.93 22.45
C SER A 58 2.77 -17.78 22.35
N ILE A 59 2.38 -18.17 21.13
CA ILE A 59 1.25 -19.08 20.88
C ILE A 59 1.52 -20.46 21.49
N LYS A 60 2.71 -21.04 21.22
CA LYS A 60 3.07 -22.38 21.71
C LYS A 60 3.08 -22.50 23.23
N MET A 61 3.41 -21.42 23.93
CA MET A 61 3.44 -21.37 25.39
C MET A 61 2.08 -21.00 26.02
N GLY A 62 1.04 -20.75 25.21
CA GLY A 62 -0.30 -20.47 25.71
C GLY A 62 -0.45 -19.10 26.37
N PHE A 63 0.38 -18.12 25.97
CA PHE A 63 0.23 -16.74 26.47
C PHE A 63 -1.06 -16.10 25.95
N GLU A 64 -1.55 -15.09 26.69
CA GLU A 64 -2.77 -14.38 26.33
C GLU A 64 -2.63 -13.61 24.99
N PRO A 65 -3.71 -13.45 24.19
CA PRO A 65 -3.65 -12.84 22.86
C PRO A 65 -3.05 -11.42 22.81
N ARG A 66 -3.14 -10.66 23.90
CA ARG A 66 -2.52 -9.33 24.02
C ARG A 66 -1.00 -9.36 23.80
N PHE A 67 -0.34 -10.44 24.17
CA PHE A 67 1.11 -10.61 23.97
C PHE A 67 1.44 -10.96 22.51
N HIS A 68 0.56 -11.67 21.81
CA HIS A 68 0.73 -11.95 20.39
C HIS A 68 0.68 -10.66 19.56
N LEU A 69 -0.21 -9.73 19.93
CA LEU A 69 -0.36 -8.45 19.26
C LEU A 69 0.94 -7.62 19.28
N GLN A 70 1.75 -7.74 20.34
CA GLN A 70 3.05 -7.07 20.43
C GLN A 70 4.03 -7.58 19.35
N PHE A 71 4.12 -8.90 19.16
CA PHE A 71 4.99 -9.48 18.14
C PHE A 71 4.50 -9.19 16.72
N ILE A 72 3.18 -9.16 16.51
CA ILE A 72 2.58 -8.70 15.24
C ILE A 72 2.95 -7.24 14.99
N GLY A 73 2.90 -6.37 16.02
CA GLY A 73 3.31 -4.98 15.93
C GLY A 73 4.78 -4.81 15.49
N VAL A 74 5.68 -5.64 16.03
CA VAL A 74 7.11 -5.65 15.61
C VAL A 74 7.26 -5.98 14.13
N MET A 75 6.50 -6.96 13.63
CA MET A 75 6.52 -7.32 12.20
C MET A 75 6.00 -6.16 11.34
N VAL A 76 4.90 -5.53 11.74
CA VAL A 76 4.31 -4.37 11.03
C VAL A 76 5.31 -3.21 10.94
N THR A 77 6.02 -2.91 12.04
CA THR A 77 7.09 -1.90 12.06
C THR A 77 8.20 -2.23 11.06
N GLY A 78 8.67 -3.48 11.04
CA GLY A 78 9.70 -3.94 10.09
C GLY A 78 9.25 -3.83 8.63
N PHE A 79 8.05 -4.31 8.31
CA PHE A 79 7.50 -4.21 6.95
C PHE A 79 7.31 -2.76 6.50
N GLY A 80 6.76 -1.90 7.37
CA GLY A 80 6.56 -0.49 7.07
C GLY A 80 7.88 0.24 6.79
N SER A 81 8.88 0.01 7.65
CA SER A 81 10.23 0.55 7.49
C SER A 81 10.90 0.06 6.19
N ALA A 82 10.84 -1.24 5.89
CA ALA A 82 11.39 -1.80 4.64
C ALA A 82 10.75 -1.18 3.40
N MET A 83 9.43 -0.94 3.42
CA MET A 83 8.72 -0.31 2.30
C MET A 83 9.13 1.16 2.09
N LEU A 84 9.36 1.89 3.19
CA LEU A 84 9.81 3.27 3.14
C LEU A 84 11.22 3.37 2.55
N HIS A 85 12.18 2.63 3.11
CA HIS A 85 13.58 2.63 2.63
C HIS A 85 13.72 2.05 1.22
N GLY A 86 12.91 1.05 0.87
CA GLY A 86 13.00 0.42 -0.44
C GLY A 86 12.49 1.30 -1.59
N ARG A 87 11.55 2.21 -1.31
CA ARG A 87 10.93 3.05 -2.35
C ARG A 87 11.25 4.53 -2.24
N LEU A 88 11.64 5.00 -1.05
CA LEU A 88 11.76 6.42 -0.68
C LEU A 88 10.56 7.27 -1.13
N CYS A 89 9.37 6.68 -1.08
CA CYS A 89 8.17 7.24 -1.70
C CYS A 89 7.03 7.36 -0.69
N MET A 90 6.82 8.58 -0.20
CA MET A 90 5.67 8.94 0.64
C MET A 90 4.44 9.37 -0.17
N HIS A 91 4.55 9.40 -1.50
CA HIS A 91 3.54 9.93 -2.41
C HIS A 91 2.14 9.33 -2.18
N TYR A 92 2.06 8.05 -1.80
CA TYR A 92 0.79 7.38 -1.46
C TYR A 92 0.00 8.07 -0.34
N ALA A 93 0.68 8.68 0.63
CA ALA A 93 0.05 9.41 1.73
C ALA A 93 -0.22 10.89 1.41
N GLU A 94 0.44 11.43 0.39
CA GLU A 94 0.36 12.85 -0.01
C GLU A 94 -0.57 13.11 -1.19
N VAL A 95 -1.17 12.06 -1.79
CA VAL A 95 -2.14 12.21 -2.88
C VAL A 95 -3.23 13.21 -2.49
N LYS A 96 -3.34 14.31 -3.24
CA LYS A 96 -4.32 15.39 -2.99
C LYS A 96 -5.67 15.13 -3.64
N ASP A 97 -5.74 14.29 -4.67
CA ASP A 97 -6.98 13.97 -5.39
C ASP A 97 -7.95 13.22 -4.46
N VAL A 98 -9.12 13.84 -4.24
CA VAL A 98 -10.18 13.32 -3.38
C VAL A 98 -10.69 11.96 -3.86
N LYS A 99 -10.80 11.75 -5.17
CA LYS A 99 -11.27 10.48 -5.74
C LYS A 99 -10.22 9.39 -5.59
N ALA A 100 -8.95 9.69 -5.85
CA ALA A 100 -7.87 8.73 -5.62
C ALA A 100 -7.76 8.33 -4.14
N ARG A 101 -7.95 9.28 -3.21
CA ARG A 101 -8.05 9.00 -1.77
C ARG A 101 -9.27 8.16 -1.42
N ALA A 102 -10.40 8.35 -2.09
CA ALA A 102 -11.60 7.54 -1.89
C ALA A 102 -11.36 6.09 -2.34
N VAL A 103 -10.72 5.87 -3.49
CA VAL A 103 -10.30 4.54 -3.96
C VAL A 103 -9.36 3.88 -2.94
N ALA A 104 -8.33 4.60 -2.46
CA ALA A 104 -7.40 4.08 -1.45
C ALA A 104 -8.09 3.72 -0.13
N ARG A 105 -9.01 4.57 0.36
CA ARG A 105 -9.83 4.29 1.55
C ARG A 105 -10.73 3.08 1.33
N SER A 106 -11.35 2.96 0.16
CA SER A 106 -12.18 1.80 -0.17
C SER A 106 -11.37 0.52 -0.17
N TYR A 107 -10.16 0.53 -0.76
CA TYR A 107 -9.23 -0.60 -0.72
C TYR A 107 -8.92 -1.05 0.73
N VAL A 108 -8.50 -0.11 1.59
CA VAL A 108 -8.13 -0.43 2.98
C VAL A 108 -9.34 -0.90 3.78
N THR A 109 -10.45 -0.18 3.71
CA THR A 109 -11.66 -0.50 4.50
C THR A 109 -12.28 -1.83 4.08
N SER A 110 -12.43 -2.10 2.78
CA SER A 110 -12.94 -3.39 2.29
C SER A 110 -12.02 -4.55 2.66
N SER A 111 -10.69 -4.38 2.62
CA SER A 111 -9.74 -5.40 3.07
C SER A 111 -9.92 -5.74 4.54
N LEU A 112 -10.07 -4.73 5.41
CA LEU A 112 -10.24 -4.93 6.85
C LEU A 112 -11.58 -5.60 7.18
N ILE A 113 -12.67 -5.16 6.54
CA ILE A 113 -14.00 -5.74 6.73
C ILE A 113 -14.02 -7.20 6.24
N GLY A 114 -13.45 -7.46 5.06
CA GLY A 114 -13.27 -8.81 4.57
C GLY A 114 -12.53 -9.66 5.59
N PHE A 115 -11.35 -9.22 6.05
CA PHE A 115 -10.52 -10.03 6.93
C PHE A 115 -11.23 -10.33 8.26
N ALA A 116 -12.05 -9.40 8.76
CA ALA A 116 -12.90 -9.64 9.91
C ALA A 116 -13.93 -10.76 9.66
N PHE A 117 -14.62 -10.76 8.51
CA PHE A 117 -15.53 -11.84 8.14
C PHE A 117 -14.83 -13.19 7.98
N TRP A 118 -13.61 -13.20 7.41
CA TRP A 118 -12.80 -14.40 7.30
C TRP A 118 -12.39 -14.95 8.66
N LEU A 119 -11.92 -14.09 9.57
CA LEU A 119 -11.56 -14.47 10.94
C LEU A 119 -12.78 -15.00 11.71
N MET A 120 -13.95 -14.36 11.52
CA MET A 120 -15.19 -14.81 12.13
C MET A 120 -15.53 -16.24 11.70
N ASP A 121 -15.48 -16.51 10.40
CA ASP A 121 -15.74 -17.85 9.87
C ASP A 121 -14.66 -18.86 10.29
N TYR A 122 -13.40 -18.47 10.38
CA TYR A 122 -12.32 -19.36 10.79
C TYR A 122 -12.41 -19.75 12.29
N HIS A 123 -12.67 -18.78 13.18
CA HIS A 123 -12.63 -18.99 14.64
C HIS A 123 -13.99 -19.31 15.27
N TYR A 124 -15.08 -18.76 14.74
CA TYR A 124 -16.40 -18.82 15.37
C TYR A 124 -17.43 -19.61 14.55
N CYS A 125 -16.98 -20.41 13.56
CA CYS A 125 -17.86 -21.23 12.71
C CYS A 125 -18.91 -22.02 13.51
N HIS A 126 -18.50 -22.68 14.60
CA HIS A 126 -19.40 -23.50 15.41
C HIS A 126 -20.55 -22.68 16.01
N ILE A 127 -20.28 -21.47 16.50
CA ILE A 127 -21.27 -20.58 17.10
C ILE A 127 -22.15 -19.96 16.00
N VAL A 128 -21.54 -19.48 14.91
CA VAL A 128 -22.23 -18.77 13.83
C VAL A 128 -23.20 -19.69 13.08
N ARG A 129 -22.93 -21.00 13.02
CA ARG A 129 -23.81 -22.00 12.41
C ARG A 129 -25.06 -22.31 13.24
N GLU A 130 -25.01 -22.09 14.56
CA GLU A 130 -26.13 -22.33 15.47
C GLU A 130 -27.09 -21.14 15.56
N LEU A 131 -26.74 -20.00 14.96
CA LEU A 131 -27.62 -18.84 14.88
C LEU A 131 -28.87 -19.16 14.04
N PRO A 132 -30.04 -18.57 14.38
CA PRO A 132 -31.29 -18.79 13.65
C PRO A 132 -31.22 -18.35 12.17
N ILE A 133 -30.28 -17.46 11.83
CA ILE A 133 -29.99 -17.05 10.46
C ILE A 133 -28.47 -17.07 10.30
N ASN A 134 -27.96 -17.87 9.36
CA ASN A 134 -26.54 -17.92 9.06
C ASN A 134 -26.14 -16.69 8.21
N PRO A 135 -25.24 -15.82 8.69
CA PRO A 135 -24.83 -14.62 7.97
C PRO A 135 -23.95 -14.89 6.74
N GLN A 136 -23.47 -16.13 6.54
CA GLN A 136 -22.60 -16.54 5.42
C GLN A 136 -21.33 -15.68 5.33
N GLY A 137 -20.54 -15.62 6.41
CA GLY A 137 -19.35 -14.77 6.50
C GLY A 137 -18.35 -14.96 5.35
N HIS A 138 -18.15 -16.19 4.89
CA HIS A 138 -17.27 -16.50 3.76
C HIS A 138 -17.73 -15.86 2.45
N ALA A 139 -19.05 -15.77 2.23
CA ALA A 139 -19.59 -15.09 1.06
C ALA A 139 -19.28 -13.59 1.11
N TRP A 140 -19.44 -12.95 2.28
CA TRP A 140 -19.08 -11.55 2.48
C TRP A 140 -17.58 -11.31 2.33
N TRP A 141 -16.74 -12.22 2.82
CA TRP A 141 -15.29 -12.18 2.57
C TRP A 141 -14.98 -12.07 1.08
N HIS A 142 -15.55 -12.93 0.23
CA HIS A 142 -15.33 -12.87 -1.22
C HIS A 142 -15.77 -11.53 -1.83
N MET A 143 -16.93 -11.01 -1.42
CA MET A 143 -17.42 -9.72 -1.92
C MET A 143 -16.48 -8.57 -1.58
N PHE A 144 -16.08 -8.44 -0.31
CA PHE A 144 -15.19 -7.37 0.13
C PHE A 144 -13.77 -7.52 -0.41
N MET A 145 -13.26 -8.74 -0.51
CA MET A 145 -11.96 -8.99 -1.15
C MET A 145 -11.99 -8.71 -2.64
N GLY A 146 -13.11 -8.97 -3.34
CA GLY A 146 -13.30 -8.56 -4.72
C GLY A 146 -13.17 -7.04 -4.91
N ILE A 147 -13.83 -6.26 -4.04
CA ILE A 147 -13.75 -4.79 -4.07
C ILE A 147 -12.32 -4.31 -3.77
N SER A 148 -11.69 -4.87 -2.73
CA SER A 148 -10.31 -4.54 -2.37
C SER A 148 -9.33 -4.82 -3.51
N THR A 149 -9.37 -6.04 -4.05
CA THR A 149 -8.46 -6.48 -5.12
C THR A 149 -8.65 -5.72 -6.43
N TYR A 150 -9.80 -5.07 -6.63
CA TYR A 150 -10.00 -4.12 -7.72
C TYR A 150 -9.43 -2.72 -7.43
N HIS A 151 -9.77 -2.14 -6.27
CA HIS A 151 -9.35 -0.76 -5.94
C HIS A 151 -7.85 -0.61 -5.65
N GLY A 152 -7.19 -1.64 -5.11
CA GLY A 152 -5.75 -1.63 -4.85
C GLY A 152 -4.93 -1.32 -6.12
N PRO A 153 -5.04 -2.14 -7.18
CA PRO A 153 -4.37 -1.88 -8.46
C PRO A 153 -4.72 -0.53 -9.09
N ILE A 154 -5.98 -0.08 -9.05
CA ILE A 154 -6.40 1.22 -9.59
C ILE A 154 -5.66 2.37 -8.90
N PHE A 155 -5.56 2.35 -7.57
CA PHE A 155 -4.82 3.36 -6.82
C PHE A 155 -3.31 3.31 -7.12
N MET A 156 -2.73 2.11 -7.21
CA MET A 156 -1.31 1.95 -7.56
C MET A 156 -1.01 2.45 -8.98
N GLN A 157 -1.90 2.19 -9.94
CA GLN A 157 -1.81 2.73 -11.30
C GLN A 157 -1.89 4.26 -11.30
N TYR A 158 -2.80 4.84 -10.51
CA TYR A 158 -2.93 6.30 -10.39
C TYR A 158 -1.63 6.94 -9.91
N VAL A 159 -1.08 6.43 -8.81
CA VAL A 159 0.18 6.94 -8.24
C VAL A 159 1.33 6.79 -9.23
N ARG A 160 1.45 5.64 -9.91
CA ARG A 160 2.52 5.45 -10.91
C ARG A 160 2.43 6.46 -12.04
N MET A 161 1.23 6.76 -12.52
CA MET A 161 1.06 7.70 -13.62
C MET A 161 1.33 9.16 -13.20
N GLU A 162 0.99 9.51 -11.96
CA GLU A 162 1.36 10.80 -11.38
C GLU A 162 2.89 10.95 -11.23
N GLN A 163 3.58 9.90 -10.77
CA GLN A 163 5.06 9.86 -10.73
C GLN A 163 5.69 10.05 -12.11
N LEU A 164 5.08 9.47 -13.15
CA LEU A 164 5.49 9.64 -14.55
C LEU A 164 5.09 11.02 -15.14
N LYS A 165 4.53 11.92 -14.33
CA LYS A 165 4.06 13.27 -14.73
C LYS A 165 3.01 13.24 -15.85
N LYS A 166 2.25 12.15 -15.98
CA LYS A 166 1.16 12.04 -16.95
C LYS A 166 -0.13 12.59 -16.34
N LYS A 167 -0.97 13.25 -17.15
CA LYS A 167 -2.32 13.64 -16.70
C LYS A 167 -3.19 12.41 -16.52
N VAL A 168 -3.66 12.22 -15.29
CA VAL A 168 -4.58 11.15 -14.92
C VAL A 168 -5.75 11.68 -14.12
N ARG A 169 -6.90 11.01 -14.26
CA ARG A 169 -8.10 11.27 -13.45
C ARG A 169 -8.77 9.95 -13.11
N ILE A 170 -9.37 9.89 -11.92
CA ILE A 170 -10.30 8.83 -11.56
C ILE A 170 -11.68 9.18 -12.12
N HIS A 171 -12.25 8.27 -12.90
CA HIS A 171 -13.55 8.40 -13.55
C HIS A 171 -14.52 7.36 -12.99
N ASP A 172 -15.73 7.80 -12.66
CA ASP A 172 -16.80 6.92 -12.20
C ASP A 172 -17.49 6.31 -13.44
N THR A 173 -17.51 4.99 -13.55
CA THR A 173 -18.21 4.30 -14.65
C THR A 173 -19.71 4.24 -14.40
N CYS A 174 -20.51 3.86 -15.41
CA CYS A 174 -21.96 3.79 -15.31
C CYS A 174 -22.49 2.82 -14.23
N ILE A 175 -21.65 1.91 -13.73
CA ILE A 175 -21.98 0.92 -12.69
C ILE A 175 -21.51 1.41 -11.29
N GLY A 176 -21.01 2.65 -11.18
CA GLY A 176 -20.47 3.19 -9.93
C GLY A 176 -19.07 2.64 -9.58
N ILE A 177 -18.42 1.93 -10.51
CA ILE A 177 -17.07 1.41 -10.35
C ILE A 177 -16.08 2.49 -10.76
N GLN A 178 -15.10 2.80 -9.91
CA GLN A 178 -14.10 3.83 -10.17
C GLN A 178 -12.95 3.26 -11.00
N THR A 179 -12.65 3.87 -12.13
CA THR A 179 -11.53 3.47 -13.00
C THR A 179 -10.56 4.62 -13.21
N ILE A 180 -9.32 4.30 -13.55
CA ILE A 180 -8.32 5.29 -13.96
C ILE A 180 -8.42 5.57 -15.46
N VAL A 181 -8.33 6.85 -15.85
CA VAL A 181 -8.20 7.28 -17.24
C VAL A 181 -6.97 8.15 -17.39
N VAL A 182 -6.18 7.87 -18.41
CA VAL A 182 -5.02 8.67 -18.80
C VAL A 182 -5.45 9.63 -19.89
N GLU A 183 -5.27 10.92 -19.66
CA GLU A 183 -5.52 11.91 -20.70
C GLU A 183 -4.35 11.90 -21.67
N ASN A 184 -4.56 11.32 -22.85
CA ASN A 184 -3.64 11.51 -23.97
C ASN A 184 -3.80 12.95 -24.46
N ILE A 185 -2.84 13.82 -24.14
CA ILE A 185 -2.71 15.12 -24.79
C ILE A 185 -2.14 14.85 -26.19
N GLY A 186 -3.00 14.38 -27.11
CA GLY A 186 -2.76 14.52 -28.54
C GLY A 186 -3.05 15.96 -28.97
N PRO A 187 -2.44 16.46 -30.07
CA PRO A 187 -2.62 17.83 -30.53
C PRO A 187 -4.07 18.24 -30.86
N ASP A 188 -5.03 17.30 -30.90
CA ASP A 188 -6.42 17.53 -31.32
C ASP A 188 -7.49 17.22 -30.26
N SER A 189 -7.28 17.58 -28.98
CA SER A 189 -8.40 17.54 -28.01
C SER A 189 -9.13 18.90 -27.94
N PRO A 190 -10.46 18.96 -28.17
CA PRO A 190 -11.19 20.21 -28.19
C PRO A 190 -11.20 20.82 -26.79
N LYS A 191 -10.83 22.10 -26.70
CA LYS A 191 -10.92 22.91 -25.47
C LYS A 191 -12.35 22.82 -24.94
N LYS A 192 -12.54 22.32 -23.71
CA LYS A 192 -13.83 22.39 -23.02
C LYS A 192 -14.32 23.85 -23.01
N PRO A 193 -15.59 24.13 -23.36
CA PRO A 193 -16.17 25.44 -23.16
C PRO A 193 -16.18 25.74 -21.66
N LYS A 194 -15.70 26.93 -21.30
CA LYS A 194 -15.95 27.49 -19.96
C LYS A 194 -17.44 27.86 -19.91
N HIS A 195 -18.19 27.24 -19.02
CA HIS A 195 -19.47 27.75 -18.54
C HIS A 195 -19.25 28.34 -17.16
#